data_AF-A0A1Z5HE65-F1
#
_entry.id   AF-A0A1Z5HE65-F1
#
_cell.length_a   1.000
_cell.length_b   1.000
_cell.length_c   1.000
_cell.angle_alpha   90.00
_cell.angle_beta   90.00
_cell.angle_gamma   90.00
#
_symmetry.space_group_name_H-M   'P 1'
#
loop_
_entity.id
_entity.type
_entity.pdbx_description
1 polymer ?
#
loop_
_entity_poly.entity_id
_entity_poly.type
_entity_poly.pdbx_seq_one_letter_code
_entity_poly.pdbx_strand_id
1 'polypeptide(L)'
;MTDKTISAKNPLVIPVGLVGEEYGTITVEEGGYIDIMGSGGITIDNLKVVGELPFPFILVHAADAQSGQQGKKGIAGINGLKGTDATCNGPISMNDATPGTDGSDSVSGMDGTNGMIGLKSPDISITIKNITIADSLINRFTIINKGGKGGKGGDAYNDPSKGDDQWRSEQGGYGGEGGEYKCCGLTSSYGANGGNGGNGCKGDNGGNGGNGGNGGAVVMTVPAAYKNEFVTLCLPGEGGEGGKANFVGRGQYGGLGKLNRSARVTGRSGSFGDTQGTDGSSGSPGVKGSIKFN
;
A
#
# COMPACT_ATOMS: atom_id res chain seq x y z
N MET A 1 -29.80 28.85 -19.45
CA MET A 1 -29.87 27.91 -18.31
C MET A 1 -30.53 26.64 -18.77
N THR A 2 -30.00 25.49 -18.35
CA THR A 2 -30.41 24.17 -18.85
C THR A 2 -31.28 23.47 -17.82
N ASP A 3 -32.40 22.89 -18.25
CA ASP A 3 -33.24 22.04 -17.39
C ASP A 3 -32.65 20.63 -17.30
N LYS A 4 -32.77 20.01 -16.13
CA LYS A 4 -32.27 18.66 -15.85
C LYS A 4 -33.31 17.87 -15.06
N THR A 5 -33.37 16.57 -15.34
CA THR A 5 -34.06 15.60 -14.49
C THR A 5 -33.03 14.65 -13.93
N ILE A 6 -33.01 14.51 -12.60
CA ILE A 6 -32.08 13.65 -11.87
C ILE A 6 -32.82 12.55 -11.14
N SER A 7 -32.22 11.36 -11.11
CA SER A 7 -32.75 10.16 -10.44
C SER A 7 -31.60 9.31 -9.92
N ALA A 8 -31.88 8.22 -9.20
CA ALA A 8 -30.84 7.32 -8.71
C ALA A 8 -29.89 6.80 -9.80
N LYS A 9 -30.39 6.64 -11.04
CA LYS A 9 -29.61 6.15 -12.20
C LYS A 9 -28.90 7.27 -12.96
N ASN A 10 -29.31 8.51 -12.77
CA ASN A 10 -28.79 9.67 -13.49
C ASN A 10 -28.67 10.86 -12.52
N PRO A 11 -27.71 10.83 -11.58
CA PRO A 11 -27.45 11.94 -10.69
C PRO A 11 -26.87 13.14 -11.44
N LEU A 12 -26.93 14.33 -10.82
CA LEU A 12 -26.17 15.47 -11.30
C LEU A 12 -24.74 15.37 -10.76
N VAL A 13 -23.77 15.16 -11.65
CA VAL A 13 -22.34 15.10 -11.29
C VAL A 13 -21.65 16.37 -11.76
N ILE A 14 -21.03 17.08 -10.81
CA ILE A 14 -20.23 18.28 -11.02
C ILE A 14 -18.76 17.91 -10.83
N PRO A 15 -17.98 17.73 -11.92
CA PRO A 15 -16.63 17.19 -11.84
C PRO A 15 -15.64 18.18 -11.22
N VAL A 16 -14.42 17.69 -10.97
CA VAL A 16 -13.30 18.50 -10.48
C VAL A 16 -13.01 19.66 -11.45
N GLY A 17 -12.81 20.85 -10.90
CA GLY A 17 -12.51 22.07 -11.65
C GLY A 17 -13.10 23.31 -11.00
N LEU A 18 -12.90 24.47 -11.62
CA LEU A 18 -13.63 25.68 -11.28
C LEU A 18 -14.99 25.64 -11.98
N VAL A 19 -16.07 25.79 -11.21
CA VAL A 19 -17.44 25.72 -11.70
C VAL A 19 -18.18 27.04 -11.53
N GLY A 20 -18.96 27.38 -12.56
CA GLY A 20 -19.89 28.51 -12.62
C GLY A 20 -21.16 28.06 -13.34
N GLU A 21 -21.70 26.93 -12.89
CA GLU A 21 -22.82 26.24 -13.56
C GLU A 21 -24.16 26.90 -13.19
N GLU A 22 -25.01 27.08 -14.19
CA GLU A 22 -26.35 27.65 -14.02
C GLU A 22 -27.42 26.72 -14.61
N TYR A 23 -28.30 26.24 -13.75
CA TYR A 23 -29.42 25.37 -14.08
C TYR A 23 -30.74 26.13 -14.01
N GLY A 24 -31.62 25.83 -14.96
CA GLY A 24 -32.99 26.33 -14.95
C GLY A 24 -33.79 25.57 -13.91
N THR A 25 -34.56 24.59 -14.36
CA THR A 25 -35.27 23.65 -13.48
C THR A 25 -34.48 22.35 -13.32
N ILE A 26 -34.16 21.99 -12.09
CA ILE A 26 -33.75 20.63 -11.72
C ILE A 26 -34.97 19.91 -11.15
N THR A 27 -35.46 18.89 -11.86
CA THR A 27 -36.48 17.97 -11.37
C THR A 27 -35.81 16.77 -10.70
N VAL A 28 -36.09 16.55 -9.42
CA VAL A 28 -35.55 15.45 -8.61
C VAL A 28 -36.60 14.36 -8.50
N GLU A 29 -36.36 13.27 -9.21
CA GLU A 29 -37.10 12.01 -9.09
C GLU A 29 -36.55 11.17 -7.93
N GLU A 30 -37.18 10.02 -7.68
CA GLU A 30 -36.82 9.11 -6.60
C GLU A 30 -35.33 8.75 -6.61
N GLY A 31 -34.68 8.96 -5.47
CA GLY A 31 -33.25 8.68 -5.27
C GLY A 31 -32.29 9.57 -6.06
N GLY A 32 -32.78 10.64 -6.72
CA GLY A 32 -31.92 11.62 -7.38
C GLY A 32 -31.06 12.40 -6.38
N TYR A 33 -29.78 12.59 -6.71
CA TYR A 33 -28.83 13.32 -5.87
C TYR A 33 -27.86 14.17 -6.70
N ILE A 34 -27.16 15.08 -6.02
CA ILE A 34 -26.15 15.97 -6.59
C ILE A 34 -24.79 15.60 -5.99
N ASP A 35 -23.83 15.30 -6.86
CA ASP A 35 -22.46 14.93 -6.53
C ASP A 35 -21.49 16.03 -7.00
N ILE A 36 -20.71 16.62 -6.10
CA ILE A 36 -19.88 17.80 -6.36
C ILE A 36 -18.44 17.55 -5.94
N MET A 37 -17.54 17.66 -6.91
CA MET A 37 -16.08 17.60 -6.73
C MET A 37 -15.37 18.88 -7.16
N GLY A 38 -16.07 19.81 -7.80
CA GLY A 38 -15.56 21.11 -8.26
C GLY A 38 -15.76 22.25 -7.26
N SER A 39 -14.89 23.27 -7.32
CA SER A 39 -14.95 24.48 -6.50
C SER A 39 -15.59 25.64 -7.27
N GLY A 40 -16.28 26.57 -6.60
CA GLY A 40 -16.87 27.75 -7.24
C GLY A 40 -18.34 27.99 -6.90
N GLY A 41 -19.19 28.12 -7.92
CA GLY A 41 -20.60 28.44 -7.77
C GLY A 41 -21.53 27.57 -8.62
N ILE A 42 -22.64 27.16 -8.03
CA ILE A 42 -23.78 26.52 -8.72
C ILE A 42 -25.02 27.36 -8.42
N THR A 43 -25.74 27.76 -9.47
CA THR A 43 -27.04 28.42 -9.33
C THR A 43 -28.13 27.55 -9.94
N ILE A 44 -29.21 27.34 -9.18
CA ILE A 44 -30.40 26.59 -9.59
C ILE A 44 -31.60 27.53 -9.48
N ASP A 45 -32.23 27.85 -10.59
CA ASP A 45 -33.40 28.74 -10.59
C ASP A 45 -34.61 28.06 -9.93
N ASN A 46 -34.88 26.80 -10.25
CA ASN A 46 -35.99 26.04 -9.68
C ASN A 46 -35.55 24.60 -9.33
N LEU A 47 -35.62 24.23 -8.05
CA LEU A 47 -35.47 22.85 -7.62
C LEU A 47 -36.85 22.25 -7.35
N LYS A 48 -37.29 21.33 -8.21
CA LYS A 48 -38.59 20.66 -8.12
C LYS A 48 -38.41 19.21 -7.65
N VAL A 49 -38.83 18.89 -6.45
CA VAL A 49 -38.72 17.53 -5.89
C VAL A 49 -40.06 16.80 -6.03
N VAL A 50 -40.05 15.72 -6.81
CA VAL A 50 -41.24 14.88 -7.08
C VAL A 50 -41.11 13.46 -6.53
N GLY A 51 -39.93 13.04 -6.08
CA GLY A 51 -39.68 11.76 -5.42
C GLY A 51 -38.96 11.91 -4.07
N GLU A 52 -38.81 10.80 -3.34
CA GLU A 52 -38.08 10.78 -2.07
C GLU A 52 -36.59 11.05 -2.27
N LEU A 53 -36.02 11.88 -1.38
CA LEU A 53 -34.60 12.23 -1.41
C LEU A 53 -33.75 11.17 -0.70
N PRO A 54 -32.60 10.77 -1.29
CA PRO A 54 -31.68 9.83 -0.66
C PRO A 54 -30.86 10.49 0.48
N PHE A 55 -30.12 9.67 1.21
CA PHE A 55 -29.07 10.12 2.14
C PHE A 55 -27.68 9.75 1.58
N PRO A 56 -26.81 10.72 1.23
CA PRO A 56 -27.08 12.16 1.12
C PRO A 56 -27.83 12.55 -0.17
N PHE A 57 -28.49 13.70 -0.15
CA PHE A 57 -29.04 14.36 -1.34
C PHE A 57 -27.99 15.22 -2.05
N ILE A 58 -27.16 15.94 -1.30
CA ILE A 58 -26.01 16.69 -1.82
C ILE A 58 -24.74 16.13 -1.20
N LEU A 59 -23.84 15.63 -2.03
CA LEU A 59 -22.51 15.18 -1.63
C LEU A 59 -21.46 16.14 -2.21
N VAL A 60 -20.71 16.79 -1.35
CA VAL A 60 -19.53 17.59 -1.70
C VAL A 60 -18.30 16.84 -1.20
N HIS A 61 -17.44 16.39 -2.10
CA HIS A 61 -16.30 15.58 -1.70
C HIS A 61 -15.06 15.74 -2.58
N ALA A 62 -13.92 15.32 -2.03
CA ALA A 62 -12.68 15.18 -2.77
C ALA A 62 -12.41 13.71 -3.11
N ALA A 63 -11.64 13.49 -4.17
CA ALA A 63 -11.14 12.16 -4.50
C ALA A 63 -10.20 11.63 -3.40
N ASP A 64 -10.31 10.32 -3.14
CA ASP A 64 -9.39 9.59 -2.29
C ASP A 64 -7.99 9.53 -2.92
N ALA A 65 -6.98 9.49 -2.06
CA ALA A 65 -5.60 9.41 -2.48
C ALA A 65 -5.15 7.99 -2.83
N GLN A 66 -4.14 7.91 -3.69
CA GLN A 66 -3.54 6.64 -4.10
C GLN A 66 -2.73 6.02 -2.98
N SER A 67 -2.83 4.69 -2.85
CA SER A 67 -2.00 3.92 -1.93
C SER A 67 -0.55 3.89 -2.42
N GLY A 68 0.37 3.73 -1.47
CA GLY A 68 1.76 3.43 -1.71
C GLY A 68 1.91 2.08 -2.40
N GLN A 69 3.09 1.88 -2.98
CA GLN A 69 3.44 0.66 -3.68
C GLN A 69 4.14 -0.30 -2.72
N GLN A 70 3.83 -1.58 -2.85
CA GLN A 70 4.56 -2.62 -2.16
C GLN A 70 6.05 -2.56 -2.52
N GLY A 71 6.88 -2.86 -1.53
CA GLY A 71 8.31 -3.08 -1.70
C GLY A 71 8.62 -4.18 -2.72
N LYS A 72 9.88 -4.23 -3.19
CA LYS A 72 10.33 -5.27 -4.13
C LYS A 72 11.14 -6.34 -3.41
N LYS A 73 11.04 -7.57 -3.91
CA LYS A 73 11.80 -8.72 -3.42
C LYS A 73 13.30 -8.45 -3.47
N GLY A 74 14.00 -8.86 -2.42
CA GLY A 74 15.45 -8.95 -2.42
C GLY A 74 15.98 -10.08 -3.31
N ILE A 75 17.26 -10.38 -3.17
CA ILE A 75 17.89 -11.50 -3.89
C ILE A 75 18.48 -12.46 -2.86
N ALA A 76 18.06 -13.74 -2.92
CA ALA A 76 18.66 -14.79 -2.11
C ALA A 76 20.14 -14.99 -2.44
N GLY A 77 20.91 -15.33 -1.41
CA GLY A 77 22.29 -15.72 -1.60
C GLY A 77 22.40 -17.00 -2.42
N ILE A 78 23.45 -17.10 -3.22
CA ILE A 78 23.74 -18.24 -4.08
C ILE A 78 24.53 -19.25 -3.25
N ASN A 79 24.13 -20.52 -3.30
CA ASN A 79 24.86 -21.59 -2.62
C ASN A 79 26.27 -21.74 -3.21
N GLY A 80 27.23 -21.97 -2.33
CA GLY A 80 28.57 -22.39 -2.69
C GLY A 80 28.56 -23.75 -3.37
N LEU A 81 29.50 -23.95 -4.28
CA LEU A 81 29.69 -25.18 -5.00
C LEU A 81 30.45 -26.19 -4.15
N LYS A 82 30.06 -27.47 -4.25
CA LYS A 82 30.82 -28.57 -3.67
C LYS A 82 32.24 -28.57 -4.26
N GLY A 83 33.23 -28.77 -3.40
CA GLY A 83 34.58 -29.09 -3.79
C GLY A 83 34.67 -30.40 -4.56
N THR A 84 35.73 -30.56 -5.34
CA THR A 84 35.99 -31.80 -6.10
C THR A 84 36.66 -32.82 -5.21
N ASP A 85 36.21 -34.07 -5.30
CA ASP A 85 36.79 -35.17 -4.54
C ASP A 85 38.19 -35.52 -5.07
N ALA A 86 39.04 -36.05 -4.20
CA ALA A 86 40.38 -36.47 -4.57
C ALA A 86 40.36 -37.61 -5.60
N THR A 87 41.36 -37.63 -6.48
CA THR A 87 41.47 -38.64 -7.57
C THR A 87 42.82 -39.33 -7.57
N CYS A 88 42.83 -40.62 -7.96
CA CYS A 88 44.06 -41.38 -8.14
C CYS A 88 44.53 -41.25 -9.59
N ASN A 89 45.75 -40.77 -9.79
CA ASN A 89 46.43 -40.72 -11.10
C ASN A 89 47.51 -41.82 -11.16
N GLY A 90 47.11 -43.06 -10.90
CA GLY A 90 48.01 -44.22 -10.82
C GLY A 90 48.15 -44.79 -9.40
N PRO A 91 49.07 -45.75 -9.19
CA PRO A 91 49.13 -46.53 -7.94
C PRO A 91 49.69 -45.75 -6.73
N ILE A 92 50.41 -44.65 -6.97
CA ILE A 92 51.07 -43.83 -5.93
C ILE A 92 50.93 -42.31 -6.13
N SER A 93 50.23 -41.86 -7.17
CA SER A 93 50.05 -40.43 -7.48
C SER A 93 48.58 -40.05 -7.30
N MET A 94 48.34 -38.90 -6.67
CA MET A 94 47.01 -38.44 -6.27
C MET A 94 46.89 -36.94 -6.53
N ASN A 95 45.67 -36.51 -6.85
CA ASN A 95 45.26 -35.11 -6.73
C ASN A 95 44.43 -34.97 -5.45
N ASP A 96 44.76 -33.97 -4.63
CA ASP A 96 44.01 -33.67 -3.42
C ASP A 96 42.60 -33.15 -3.74
N ALA A 97 41.69 -33.32 -2.78
CA ALA A 97 40.36 -32.75 -2.85
C ALA A 97 40.43 -31.22 -2.82
N THR A 98 39.52 -30.55 -3.53
CA THR A 98 39.41 -29.08 -3.46
C THR A 98 38.38 -28.65 -2.42
N PRO A 99 38.56 -27.49 -1.77
CA PRO A 99 37.55 -26.93 -0.87
C PRO A 99 36.23 -26.66 -1.58
N GLY A 100 35.13 -26.67 -0.82
CA GLY A 100 33.88 -26.07 -1.27
C GLY A 100 33.99 -24.55 -1.31
N THR A 101 33.20 -23.91 -2.17
CA THR A 101 33.18 -22.44 -2.23
C THR A 101 32.23 -21.87 -1.19
N ASP A 102 32.44 -20.62 -0.80
CA ASP A 102 31.52 -19.92 0.08
C ASP A 102 30.17 -19.68 -0.63
N GLY A 103 29.09 -19.69 0.14
CA GLY A 103 27.81 -19.16 -0.30
C GLY A 103 27.84 -17.63 -0.30
N SER A 104 27.09 -17.01 -1.20
CA SER A 104 27.00 -15.55 -1.26
C SER A 104 26.01 -15.01 -0.24
N ASP A 105 26.23 -13.78 0.20
CA ASP A 105 25.25 -13.03 0.99
C ASP A 105 23.98 -12.77 0.15
N SER A 106 22.84 -12.65 0.84
CA SER A 106 21.61 -12.13 0.23
C SER A 106 21.62 -10.60 0.15
N VAL A 107 20.82 -10.06 -0.76
CA VAL A 107 20.59 -8.62 -0.91
C VAL A 107 19.19 -8.28 -0.41
N SER A 108 19.07 -7.20 0.37
CA SER A 108 17.78 -6.67 0.83
C SER A 108 16.86 -6.29 -0.32
N GLY A 109 15.56 -6.30 -0.06
CA GLY A 109 14.56 -5.80 -0.98
C GLY A 109 14.54 -4.27 -1.01
N MET A 110 13.42 -3.73 -1.48
CA MET A 110 13.10 -2.32 -1.32
C MET A 110 11.93 -2.16 -0.38
N ASP A 111 11.97 -1.09 0.41
CA ASP A 111 10.88 -0.68 1.29
C ASP A 111 9.59 -0.40 0.51
N GLY A 112 8.45 -0.54 1.19
CA GLY A 112 7.17 -0.04 0.70
C GLY A 112 7.17 1.49 0.65
N THR A 113 6.46 2.06 -0.33
CA THR A 113 6.38 3.53 -0.47
C THR A 113 5.21 4.11 0.32
N ASN A 114 5.30 5.39 0.69
CA ASN A 114 4.24 6.06 1.43
C ASN A 114 2.96 6.20 0.59
N GLY A 115 1.80 6.15 1.24
CA GLY A 115 0.53 6.55 0.66
C GLY A 115 0.44 8.05 0.46
N MET A 116 -0.30 8.49 -0.57
CA MET A 116 -0.47 9.91 -0.85
C MET A 116 -1.47 10.58 0.11
N ILE A 117 -1.32 11.89 0.30
CA ILE A 117 -2.24 12.70 1.10
C ILE A 117 -3.58 12.87 0.36
N GLY A 118 -4.69 12.69 1.08
CA GLY A 118 -6.05 12.90 0.60
C GLY A 118 -6.30 14.35 0.20
N LEU A 119 -7.11 14.56 -0.84
CA LEU A 119 -7.39 15.90 -1.34
C LEU A 119 -8.40 16.64 -0.44
N LYS A 120 -8.25 17.97 -0.38
CA LYS A 120 -9.24 18.84 0.25
C LYS A 120 -10.54 18.82 -0.57
N SER A 121 -11.68 18.65 0.09
CA SER A 121 -13.01 18.83 -0.52
C SER A 121 -13.19 20.28 -1.02
N PRO A 122 -13.89 20.51 -2.14
CA PRO A 122 -13.97 21.83 -2.75
C PRO A 122 -14.66 22.87 -1.86
N ASP A 123 -14.27 24.12 -2.05
CA ASP A 123 -15.02 25.26 -1.53
C ASP A 123 -16.07 25.65 -2.58
N ILE A 124 -17.36 25.55 -2.22
CA ILE A 124 -18.48 25.69 -3.17
C ILE A 124 -19.60 26.55 -2.57
N SER A 125 -20.18 27.39 -3.42
CA SER A 125 -21.43 28.09 -3.15
C SER A 125 -22.56 27.49 -3.99
N ILE A 126 -23.68 27.16 -3.35
CA ILE A 126 -24.86 26.58 -3.99
C ILE A 126 -26.03 27.52 -3.72
N THR A 127 -26.59 28.11 -4.77
CA THR A 127 -27.73 29.02 -4.67
C THR A 127 -28.95 28.36 -5.31
N ILE A 128 -30.02 28.21 -4.55
CA ILE A 128 -31.32 27.72 -5.05
C ILE A 128 -32.33 28.86 -4.88
N LYS A 129 -32.87 29.37 -6.00
CA LYS A 129 -33.77 30.54 -5.97
C LYS A 129 -35.21 30.18 -5.64
N ASN A 130 -35.68 29.00 -6.08
CA ASN A 130 -37.01 28.48 -5.78
C ASN A 130 -36.95 26.99 -5.48
N ILE A 131 -37.75 26.55 -4.51
CA ILE A 131 -37.90 25.12 -4.15
C ILE A 131 -39.39 24.78 -4.18
N THR A 132 -39.74 23.70 -4.88
CA THR A 132 -41.09 23.13 -4.88
C THR A 132 -41.00 21.66 -4.53
N ILE A 133 -41.71 21.24 -3.49
CA ILE A 133 -41.75 19.85 -3.03
C ILE A 133 -43.19 19.38 -3.12
N ALA A 134 -43.43 18.19 -3.69
CA ALA A 134 -44.76 17.60 -3.71
C ALA A 134 -45.29 17.37 -2.28
N ASP A 135 -46.55 17.75 -2.03
CA ASP A 135 -47.17 17.85 -0.69
C ASP A 135 -47.13 16.55 0.14
N SER A 136 -46.93 15.39 -0.48
CA SER A 136 -46.91 14.08 0.19
C SER A 136 -45.53 13.66 0.70
N LEU A 137 -44.46 14.45 0.47
CA LEU A 137 -43.10 14.03 0.74
C LEU A 137 -42.54 14.70 2.01
N ILE A 138 -42.13 13.88 2.98
CA ILE A 138 -41.28 14.33 4.09
C ILE A 138 -39.85 14.39 3.56
N ASN A 139 -39.45 15.55 3.04
CA ASN A 139 -38.12 15.73 2.46
C ASN A 139 -37.22 16.55 3.38
N ARG A 140 -36.14 15.93 3.84
CA ARG A 140 -35.02 16.61 4.52
C ARG A 140 -33.86 16.72 3.54
N PHE A 141 -33.28 17.91 3.44
CA PHE A 141 -32.09 18.08 2.61
C PHE A 141 -30.88 17.61 3.40
N THR A 142 -30.31 16.50 2.97
CA THR A 142 -29.14 15.88 3.59
C THR A 142 -27.90 16.28 2.80
N ILE A 143 -26.98 16.97 3.46
CA ILE A 143 -25.79 17.54 2.83
C ILE A 143 -24.55 17.00 3.54
N ILE A 144 -23.70 16.31 2.79
CA ILE A 144 -22.42 15.81 3.28
C ILE A 144 -21.29 16.57 2.61
N ASN A 145 -20.35 17.08 3.41
CA ASN A 145 -19.10 17.66 2.96
C ASN A 145 -17.93 16.83 3.50
N LYS A 146 -17.15 16.19 2.64
CA LYS A 146 -16.14 15.20 3.03
C LYS A 146 -14.81 15.36 2.28
N GLY A 147 -13.71 15.50 3.02
CA GLY A 147 -12.35 15.41 2.44
C GLY A 147 -12.01 14.01 1.92
N GLY A 148 -11.09 13.93 0.95
CA GLY A 148 -10.64 12.64 0.41
C GLY A 148 -9.83 11.84 1.44
N LYS A 149 -9.93 10.52 1.44
CA LYS A 149 -9.10 9.65 2.31
C LYS A 149 -7.64 9.70 1.89
N GLY A 150 -6.74 9.54 2.86
CA GLY A 150 -5.32 9.29 2.60
C GLY A 150 -5.10 7.88 2.05
N GLY A 151 -4.09 7.72 1.20
CA GLY A 151 -3.72 6.41 0.67
C GLY A 151 -3.05 5.54 1.73
N LYS A 152 -3.24 4.22 1.68
CA LYS A 152 -2.49 3.30 2.56
C LYS A 152 -1.00 3.34 2.21
N GLY A 153 -0.12 3.13 3.18
CA GLY A 153 1.29 2.86 2.91
C GLY A 153 1.47 1.51 2.24
N GLY A 154 2.48 1.37 1.40
CA GLY A 154 2.84 0.08 0.82
C GLY A 154 3.49 -0.82 1.84
N ASP A 155 3.15 -2.11 1.86
CA ASP A 155 3.87 -3.08 2.66
C ASP A 155 5.29 -3.30 2.10
N ALA A 156 6.19 -3.79 2.94
CA ALA A 156 7.39 -4.47 2.47
C ALA A 156 7.01 -5.66 1.57
N TYR A 157 7.97 -6.16 0.78
CA TYR A 157 7.70 -7.27 -0.13
C TYR A 157 7.27 -8.53 0.63
N ASN A 158 6.12 -9.10 0.27
CA ASN A 158 5.58 -10.34 0.83
C ASN A 158 5.24 -11.29 -0.33
N ASP A 159 5.71 -12.54 -0.30
CA ASP A 159 5.59 -13.51 -1.40
C ASP A 159 4.46 -14.52 -1.14
N PRO A 160 3.20 -14.21 -1.47
CA PRO A 160 2.01 -14.89 -0.94
C PRO A 160 1.98 -16.41 -1.18
N SER A 161 2.82 -16.95 -2.07
CA SER A 161 3.01 -18.39 -2.29
C SER A 161 3.68 -19.16 -1.14
N LYS A 162 4.36 -18.45 -0.23
CA LYS A 162 5.18 -18.90 0.91
C LYS A 162 4.52 -19.49 2.19
N GLY A 163 3.20 -19.34 2.42
CA GLY A 163 2.55 -19.46 3.76
C GLY A 163 2.86 -18.35 4.80
N ASP A 164 2.28 -18.36 6.01
CA ASP A 164 2.36 -17.26 6.99
C ASP A 164 3.76 -17.01 7.62
N ASP A 165 4.73 -17.90 7.39
CA ASP A 165 6.14 -17.76 7.84
C ASP A 165 6.97 -16.76 6.98
N GLN A 166 6.31 -16.02 6.09
CA GLN A 166 6.87 -15.28 4.95
C GLN A 166 7.43 -13.89 5.21
N TRP A 167 7.20 -13.30 6.37
CA TRP A 167 7.67 -11.94 6.63
C TRP A 167 9.19 -11.86 6.78
N ARG A 168 9.98 -12.79 6.25
CA ARG A 168 11.45 -12.77 6.32
C ARG A 168 12.01 -12.31 5.00
N SER A 169 12.96 -11.39 5.06
CA SER A 169 13.76 -11.05 3.90
C SER A 169 14.64 -12.23 3.47
N GLU A 170 15.25 -12.10 2.29
CA GLU A 170 15.96 -13.19 1.63
C GLU A 170 17.10 -13.76 2.49
N GLN A 171 17.35 -15.06 2.34
CA GLN A 171 18.37 -15.78 3.12
C GLN A 171 19.68 -15.82 2.33
N GLY A 172 20.81 -15.86 3.03
CA GLY A 172 22.11 -16.08 2.40
C GLY A 172 22.19 -17.45 1.69
N GLY A 173 23.31 -17.73 1.01
CA GLY A 173 23.57 -19.02 0.38
C GLY A 173 24.25 -20.00 1.33
N TYR A 174 23.98 -21.28 1.24
CA TYR A 174 24.75 -22.29 1.98
C TYR A 174 26.19 -22.34 1.49
N GLY A 175 27.15 -22.62 2.38
CA GLY A 175 28.51 -22.92 1.96
C GLY A 175 28.61 -24.29 1.29
N GLY A 176 29.47 -24.42 0.28
CA GLY A 176 29.69 -25.68 -0.42
C GLY A 176 30.45 -26.69 0.44
N GLU A 177 30.08 -27.97 0.37
CA GLU A 177 30.85 -29.02 1.08
C GLU A 177 32.25 -29.17 0.49
N GLY A 178 33.24 -29.53 1.32
CA GLY A 178 34.57 -29.90 0.84
C GLY A 178 34.56 -31.21 0.07
N GLY A 179 35.54 -31.40 -0.82
CA GLY A 179 35.75 -32.67 -1.50
C GLY A 179 36.21 -33.79 -0.57
N GLU A 180 35.80 -35.01 -0.88
CA GLU A 180 36.14 -36.22 -0.13
C GLU A 180 37.59 -36.67 -0.41
N TYR A 181 38.23 -37.22 0.61
CA TYR A 181 39.54 -37.83 0.46
C TYR A 181 39.43 -39.19 -0.23
N LYS A 182 40.55 -39.67 -0.78
CA LYS A 182 40.65 -40.98 -1.42
C LYS A 182 41.94 -41.69 -1.04
N CYS A 183 41.86 -43.01 -0.91
CA CYS A 183 43.03 -43.87 -0.70
C CYS A 183 43.46 -44.48 -2.03
N CYS A 184 44.74 -44.31 -2.38
CA CYS A 184 45.36 -44.86 -3.57
C CYS A 184 46.57 -45.69 -3.13
N GLY A 185 46.41 -47.02 -3.06
CA GLY A 185 47.46 -47.92 -2.58
C GLY A 185 47.81 -47.66 -1.10
N LEU A 186 49.09 -47.43 -0.81
CA LEU A 186 49.61 -47.12 0.53
C LEU A 186 49.52 -45.62 0.88
N THR A 187 49.02 -44.78 -0.03
CA THR A 187 48.92 -43.32 0.15
C THR A 187 47.46 -42.89 0.30
N SER A 188 47.20 -41.88 1.14
CA SER A 188 45.87 -41.28 1.32
C SER A 188 45.93 -39.79 1.00
N SER A 189 45.05 -39.30 0.14
CA SER A 189 44.92 -37.88 -0.14
C SER A 189 44.28 -37.17 1.05
N TYR A 190 44.34 -35.84 1.05
CA TYR A 190 43.61 -35.06 2.03
C TYR A 190 42.16 -34.83 1.57
N GLY A 191 41.25 -34.74 2.55
CA GLY A 191 39.92 -34.18 2.32
C GLY A 191 40.04 -32.66 2.25
N ALA A 192 38.94 -31.99 1.94
CA ALA A 192 38.94 -30.53 1.90
C ALA A 192 37.94 -29.90 2.87
N ASN A 193 38.18 -28.63 3.19
CA ASN A 193 37.30 -27.81 4.01
C ASN A 193 36.03 -27.45 3.24
N GLY A 194 34.93 -27.23 3.96
CA GLY A 194 33.73 -26.63 3.37
C GLY A 194 33.82 -25.11 3.34
N GLY A 195 33.07 -24.49 2.43
CA GLY A 195 32.95 -23.03 2.34
C GLY A 195 32.03 -22.44 3.40
N ASN A 196 32.16 -21.16 3.71
CA ASN A 196 31.29 -20.45 4.64
C ASN A 196 29.88 -20.26 4.04
N GLY A 197 28.87 -20.15 4.90
CA GLY A 197 27.54 -19.74 4.49
C GLY A 197 27.48 -18.22 4.34
N GLY A 198 26.66 -17.75 3.41
CA GLY A 198 26.37 -16.34 3.22
C GLY A 198 25.47 -15.78 4.32
N ASN A 199 25.62 -14.50 4.56
CA ASN A 199 24.83 -13.73 5.51
C ASN A 199 23.41 -13.47 4.98
N GLY A 200 22.45 -13.39 5.91
CA GLY A 200 21.11 -12.91 5.62
C GLY A 200 21.06 -11.38 5.50
N CYS A 201 20.03 -10.84 4.85
CA CYS A 201 19.88 -9.40 4.64
C CYS A 201 19.02 -8.73 5.72
N LYS A 202 19.01 -7.39 5.73
CA LYS A 202 18.15 -6.60 6.60
C LYS A 202 16.68 -6.79 6.22
N GLY A 203 15.77 -6.56 7.17
CA GLY A 203 14.34 -6.48 6.89
C GLY A 203 13.99 -5.16 6.22
N ASP A 204 13.09 -5.20 5.23
CA ASP A 204 12.61 -4.01 4.53
C ASP A 204 11.48 -3.32 5.33
N ASN A 205 11.39 -2.00 5.23
CA ASN A 205 10.38 -1.20 5.95
C ASN A 205 9.04 -1.15 5.21
N GLY A 206 7.97 -0.93 5.97
CA GLY A 206 6.67 -0.54 5.42
C GLY A 206 6.60 0.96 5.16
N GLY A 207 5.83 1.38 4.16
CA GLY A 207 5.56 2.79 3.88
C GLY A 207 4.54 3.39 4.86
N ASN A 208 4.62 4.69 5.12
CA ASN A 208 3.63 5.39 5.95
C ASN A 208 2.31 5.58 5.19
N GLY A 209 1.19 5.59 5.92
CA GLY A 209 -0.10 6.00 5.38
C GLY A 209 -0.17 7.51 5.12
N GLY A 210 -0.86 7.91 4.07
CA GLY A 210 -1.09 9.32 3.76
C GLY A 210 -2.11 9.96 4.70
N ASN A 211 -1.98 11.26 4.97
CA ASN A 211 -2.97 11.98 5.77
C ASN A 211 -4.30 12.12 5.03
N GLY A 212 -5.41 12.18 5.76
CA GLY A 212 -6.71 12.49 5.21
C GLY A 212 -6.80 13.96 4.76
N GLY A 213 -7.56 14.20 3.70
CA GLY A 213 -7.84 15.53 3.20
C GLY A 213 -8.80 16.31 4.09
N ASN A 214 -8.71 17.64 4.07
CA ASN A 214 -9.62 18.49 4.81
C ASN A 214 -10.99 18.57 4.13
N GLY A 215 -12.05 18.82 4.89
CA GLY A 215 -13.32 19.25 4.32
C GLY A 215 -13.24 20.68 3.76
N GLY A 216 -14.12 21.00 2.82
CA GLY A 216 -14.20 22.32 2.19
C GLY A 216 -15.14 23.26 2.95
N ALA A 217 -15.37 24.44 2.40
CA ALA A 217 -16.44 25.34 2.82
C ALA A 217 -17.60 25.25 1.84
N VAL A 218 -18.77 24.84 2.32
CA VAL A 218 -20.01 24.84 1.56
C VAL A 218 -20.87 26.00 2.06
N VAL A 219 -21.26 26.89 1.16
CA VAL A 219 -22.23 27.96 1.44
C VAL A 219 -23.47 27.68 0.62
N MET A 220 -24.60 27.48 1.30
CA MET A 220 -25.87 27.21 0.66
C MET A 220 -26.81 28.39 0.87
N THR A 221 -27.29 28.96 -0.22
CA THR A 221 -28.30 30.02 -0.20
C THR A 221 -29.61 29.42 -0.68
N VAL A 222 -30.64 29.44 0.17
CA VAL A 222 -31.96 28.87 -0.13
C VAL A 222 -33.06 29.92 0.03
N PRO A 223 -34.23 29.73 -0.59
CA PRO A 223 -35.30 30.72 -0.50
C PRO A 223 -35.82 30.78 0.94
N ALA A 224 -36.08 31.98 1.46
CA ALA A 224 -36.61 32.16 2.82
C ALA A 224 -37.95 31.44 3.09
N ALA A 225 -38.67 31.10 2.01
CA ALA A 225 -39.90 30.32 2.03
C ALA A 225 -39.67 28.83 2.34
N TYR A 226 -38.46 28.30 2.13
CA TYR A 226 -38.14 26.92 2.47
C TYR A 226 -38.09 26.74 4.00
N LYS A 227 -38.98 25.90 4.53
CA LYS A 227 -39.13 25.67 5.98
C LYS A 227 -38.73 24.26 6.44
N ASN A 228 -38.33 23.39 5.53
CA ASN A 228 -37.96 22.01 5.89
C ASN A 228 -36.57 21.95 6.53
N GLU A 229 -36.30 20.85 7.23
CA GLU A 229 -35.07 20.62 7.98
C GLU A 229 -33.88 20.32 7.04
N PHE A 230 -32.70 20.81 7.43
CA PHE A 230 -31.43 20.41 6.85
C PHE A 230 -30.71 19.47 7.81
N VAL A 231 -30.23 18.35 7.28
CA VAL A 231 -29.31 17.46 7.98
C VAL A 231 -27.94 17.66 7.36
N THR A 232 -27.02 18.26 8.10
CA THR A 232 -25.66 18.53 7.60
C THR A 232 -24.63 17.68 8.33
N LEU A 233 -23.65 17.21 7.57
CA LEU A 233 -22.53 16.44 8.11
C LEU A 233 -21.23 16.87 7.43
N CYS A 234 -20.29 17.36 8.24
CA CYS A 234 -18.94 17.69 7.81
C CYS A 234 -17.99 16.61 8.32
N LEU A 235 -17.39 15.86 7.40
CA LEU A 235 -16.43 14.80 7.69
C LEU A 235 -15.03 15.20 7.21
N PRO A 236 -13.98 14.95 8.00
CA PRO A 236 -12.64 14.98 7.44
C PRO A 236 -12.43 13.75 6.55
N GLY A 237 -11.39 13.79 5.72
CA GLY A 237 -10.80 12.60 5.16
C GLY A 237 -10.18 11.76 6.28
N GLU A 238 -10.31 10.44 6.17
CA GLU A 238 -9.60 9.50 7.05
C GLU A 238 -8.13 9.43 6.64
N GLY A 239 -7.22 9.23 7.60
CA GLY A 239 -5.83 8.89 7.29
C GLY A 239 -5.72 7.46 6.74
N GLY A 240 -4.73 7.22 5.89
CA GLY A 240 -4.39 5.89 5.42
C GLY A 240 -3.67 5.07 6.49
N GLU A 241 -3.82 3.76 6.44
CA GLU A 241 -3.06 2.84 7.30
C GLU A 241 -1.58 2.82 6.89
N GLY A 242 -0.68 2.61 7.85
CA GLY A 242 0.73 2.33 7.56
C GLY A 242 0.93 0.91 7.04
N GLY A 243 1.90 0.72 6.16
CA GLY A 243 2.30 -0.58 5.64
C GLY A 243 3.12 -1.40 6.63
N LYS A 244 3.14 -2.71 6.44
CA LYS A 244 3.85 -3.68 7.27
C LYS A 244 5.30 -3.88 6.82
N ALA A 245 6.22 -4.01 7.77
CA ALA A 245 7.61 -4.33 7.49
C ALA A 245 7.90 -5.83 7.47
N ASN A 246 9.09 -6.16 6.97
CA ASN A 246 9.68 -7.48 7.00
C ASN A 246 10.68 -7.65 8.17
N PHE A 247 10.75 -8.87 8.69
CA PHE A 247 11.83 -9.39 9.52
C PHE A 247 13.11 -9.63 8.70
N VAL A 248 14.24 -9.69 9.42
CA VAL A 248 15.56 -9.96 8.85
C VAL A 248 15.66 -11.34 8.20
N GLY A 249 16.52 -11.42 7.19
CA GLY A 249 16.97 -12.62 6.54
C GLY A 249 17.91 -13.41 7.44
N ARG A 250 17.91 -14.74 7.27
CA ARG A 250 18.79 -15.63 8.02
C ARG A 250 20.10 -15.83 7.26
N GLY A 251 21.22 -15.82 7.98
CA GLY A 251 22.46 -16.39 7.45
C GLY A 251 22.32 -17.91 7.36
N GLN A 252 22.99 -18.50 6.38
CA GLN A 252 22.95 -19.95 6.18
C GLN A 252 24.14 -20.66 6.78
N TYR A 253 24.02 -21.97 6.94
CA TYR A 253 25.10 -22.82 7.41
C TYR A 253 26.27 -22.86 6.43
N GLY A 254 27.49 -22.90 6.96
CA GLY A 254 28.67 -23.23 6.17
C GLY A 254 28.67 -24.71 5.77
N GLY A 255 29.33 -25.01 4.66
CA GLY A 255 29.48 -26.35 4.13
C GLY A 255 30.34 -27.21 5.04
N LEU A 256 30.03 -28.51 5.08
CA LEU A 256 30.75 -29.49 5.88
C LEU A 256 32.12 -29.78 5.26
N GLY A 257 33.19 -29.74 6.07
CA GLY A 257 34.48 -30.30 5.68
C GLY A 257 34.46 -31.82 5.76
N LYS A 258 35.11 -32.52 4.81
CA LYS A 258 35.14 -33.99 4.78
C LYS A 258 36.40 -34.52 5.46
N LEU A 259 36.22 -35.39 6.44
CA LEU A 259 37.27 -35.80 7.39
C LEU A 259 38.34 -36.73 6.76
N ASN A 260 39.60 -36.27 6.77
CA ASN A 260 40.83 -37.09 6.88
C ASN A 260 41.85 -36.26 7.72
N ARG A 261 42.97 -36.85 8.15
CA ARG A 261 44.07 -36.39 9.03
C ARG A 261 44.44 -34.89 9.00
N SER A 262 44.06 -34.11 8.00
CA SER A 262 44.33 -32.66 7.87
C SER A 262 43.09 -31.76 7.62
N ALA A 263 41.93 -32.26 7.15
CA ALA A 263 40.74 -31.44 6.90
C ALA A 263 39.75 -31.57 8.05
N ARG A 264 39.67 -30.52 8.87
CA ARG A 264 38.81 -30.46 10.08
C ARG A 264 37.88 -29.25 10.09
N VAL A 265 37.92 -28.39 9.06
CA VAL A 265 37.26 -27.09 9.13
C VAL A 265 35.97 -27.14 8.32
N THR A 266 34.86 -27.31 9.03
CA THR A 266 33.53 -26.93 8.54
C THR A 266 33.49 -25.42 8.34
N GLY A 267 32.90 -24.96 7.24
CA GLY A 267 32.71 -23.54 7.00
C GLY A 267 31.87 -22.90 8.09
N ARG A 268 32.11 -21.61 8.37
CA ARG A 268 31.31 -20.89 9.35
C ARG A 268 29.92 -20.63 8.79
N SER A 269 28.89 -20.69 9.64
CA SER A 269 27.58 -20.18 9.28
C SER A 269 27.65 -18.67 9.06
N GLY A 270 26.91 -18.18 8.07
CA GLY A 270 26.66 -16.76 7.89
C GLY A 270 25.85 -16.18 9.05
N SER A 271 25.95 -14.88 9.27
CA SER A 271 25.18 -14.16 10.28
C SER A 271 23.76 -13.84 9.79
N PHE A 272 22.83 -13.68 10.73
CA PHE A 272 21.53 -13.06 10.45
C PHE A 272 21.71 -11.61 10.01
N GLY A 273 20.71 -11.07 9.31
CA GLY A 273 20.60 -9.63 9.15
C GLY A 273 20.57 -8.93 10.50
N ASP A 274 21.21 -7.78 10.57
CA ASP A 274 21.47 -6.99 11.77
C ASP A 274 20.34 -6.00 12.11
N THR A 275 19.35 -5.81 11.23
CA THR A 275 18.29 -4.81 11.43
C THR A 275 16.94 -5.27 10.87
N GLN A 276 15.95 -5.43 11.75
CA GLN A 276 14.56 -5.68 11.38
C GLN A 276 13.94 -4.40 10.80
N GLY A 277 13.08 -4.54 9.78
CA GLY A 277 12.35 -3.42 9.21
C GLY A 277 11.29 -2.88 10.18
N THR A 278 10.91 -1.62 10.01
CA THR A 278 9.92 -0.94 10.84
C THR A 278 8.61 -0.74 10.09
N ASP A 279 7.48 -1.10 10.72
CA ASP A 279 6.14 -0.80 10.20
C ASP A 279 6.01 0.72 9.96
N GLY A 280 5.28 1.08 8.90
CA GLY A 280 4.91 2.46 8.62
C GLY A 280 3.91 2.98 9.65
N SER A 281 3.92 4.30 9.89
CA SER A 281 2.91 4.96 10.70
C SER A 281 1.62 5.18 9.91
N SER A 282 0.48 5.18 10.62
CA SER A 282 -0.80 5.57 10.00
C SER A 282 -0.88 7.08 9.84
N GLY A 283 -1.53 7.53 8.76
CA GLY A 283 -1.80 8.94 8.51
C GLY A 283 -2.79 9.51 9.51
N SER A 284 -2.70 10.82 9.73
CA SER A 284 -3.68 11.54 10.57
C SER A 284 -4.95 11.85 9.76
N PRO A 285 -6.14 11.85 10.40
CA PRO A 285 -7.34 12.39 9.80
C PRO A 285 -7.17 13.88 9.44
N GLY A 286 -7.92 14.32 8.43
CA GLY A 286 -8.00 15.74 8.07
C GLY A 286 -8.82 16.57 9.07
N VAL A 287 -9.03 17.83 8.72
CA VAL A 287 -9.89 18.77 9.46
C VAL A 287 -11.30 18.77 8.86
N LYS A 288 -12.32 18.83 9.72
CA LYS A 288 -13.71 18.96 9.28
C LYS A 288 -13.92 20.26 8.50
N GLY A 289 -14.71 20.17 7.43
CA GLY A 289 -15.17 21.34 6.69
C GLY A 289 -16.27 22.11 7.42
N SER A 290 -16.94 22.98 6.68
CA SER A 290 -18.14 23.68 7.17
C SER A 290 -19.24 23.69 6.12
N ILE A 291 -20.49 23.72 6.59
CA ILE A 291 -21.68 24.00 5.78
C ILE A 291 -22.37 25.18 6.45
N LYS A 292 -22.63 26.24 5.69
CA LYS A 292 -23.32 27.46 6.16
C LYS A 292 -24.55 27.70 5.29
N PHE A 293 -25.60 28.23 5.90
CA PHE A 293 -26.84 28.60 5.21
C PHE A 293 -27.04 30.11 5.24
N ASN A 294 -27.44 30.66 4.09
CA ASN A 294 -27.82 32.06 3.90
C ASN A 294 -29.27 32.16 3.42
#